data_AF-A0AAF0V614-F1
#
_entry.id   AF-A0AAF0V614-F1
#
_cell.length_a   1.000
_cell.length_b   1.000
_cell.length_c   1.000
_cell.angle_alpha   90.00
_cell.angle_beta   90.00
_cell.angle_gamma   90.00
#
_symmetry.space_group_name_H-M   'P 1'
#
loop_
_entity.id
_entity.type
_entity.pdbx_description
1 polymer ?
#
loop_
_entity_poly.entity_id
_entity_poly.type
_entity_poly.pdbx_seq_one_letter_code
_entity_poly.pdbx_strand_id
1 'polypeptide(L)'
;MVKIVKFQYLSLEWDSGDFIVKNYHPVHKCIPLNRNKLCNSKLIARKFKDRIVSQPYIRIWEIQDLVRKTLDLYVGKTLCYRAKQRIMKENMGDWKVEFARLCDYAAMIKQTNPGSSCWGACKSELLVAVGKNGNNQMYPIAWAVVDTETKHSWSWFIRYLIADLNLGTGEGLTVMLDMQKGFIPVLSELLPNTEKRMCARHIWSNWHVNWKGEERRKQFWRCSKASFEVKFGEEVHAMSKLGKKEITEDLLHYDPRNWSRAFFQTHSKCDVVENNICKTFNSWILAARHKSIITMLEDIRHKMMNKHIDMIKFAKTWISDIAPMARAILERNNEYSNNCNVQWNGLNGFEISEGEYSFVVDLEKKHCDCRLWMLRGIPCPHAICAYYYLNQDPDQHVEH
;
A
#
# COMPACT_ATOMS: atom_id res chain seq x y z
N MET A 1 35.56 -12.04 -22.88
CA MET A 1 35.05 -11.81 -24.24
C MET A 1 34.83 -13.15 -24.91
N VAL A 2 33.59 -13.60 -25.10
CA VAL A 2 33.31 -14.81 -25.88
C VAL A 2 33.16 -14.37 -27.34
N LYS A 3 34.21 -14.53 -28.15
CA LYS A 3 34.10 -14.40 -29.61
C LYS A 3 33.34 -15.62 -30.12
N ILE A 4 32.17 -15.41 -30.72
CA ILE A 4 31.47 -16.47 -31.44
C ILE A 4 32.24 -16.73 -32.73
N VAL A 5 33.09 -17.75 -32.74
CA VAL A 5 33.77 -18.25 -33.94
C VAL A 5 32.86 -19.28 -34.60
N LYS A 6 32.54 -19.11 -35.89
CA LYS A 6 31.71 -20.05 -36.62
C LYS A 6 32.57 -21.22 -37.11
N PHE A 7 32.48 -22.35 -36.43
CA PHE A 7 33.06 -23.61 -36.88
C PHE A 7 32.13 -24.26 -37.90
N GLN A 8 32.65 -24.66 -39.07
CA GLN A 8 31.82 -25.24 -40.13
C GLN A 8 31.53 -26.72 -39.89
N TYR A 9 32.37 -27.39 -39.08
CA TYR A 9 32.17 -28.75 -38.60
C TYR A 9 32.80 -28.90 -37.20
N LEU A 10 31.95 -29.07 -36.18
CA LEU A 10 32.34 -29.54 -34.85
C LEU A 10 31.91 -31.01 -34.76
N SER A 11 32.82 -31.90 -34.38
CA SER A 11 32.45 -33.26 -34.01
C SER A 11 32.68 -33.45 -32.52
N LEU A 12 31.74 -34.11 -31.86
CA LEU A 12 31.92 -34.58 -30.50
C LEU A 12 32.89 -35.76 -30.54
N GLU A 13 33.96 -35.69 -29.75
CA GLU A 13 34.85 -36.83 -29.56
C GLU A 13 34.26 -37.72 -28.46
N TRP A 14 34.10 -39.02 -28.76
CA TRP A 14 33.27 -39.90 -27.94
C TRP A 14 33.92 -40.26 -26.60
N ASP A 15 35.26 -40.21 -26.52
CA ASP A 15 36.00 -40.63 -25.33
C ASP A 15 36.19 -39.49 -24.31
N SER A 16 36.28 -38.23 -24.77
CA SER A 16 36.54 -37.05 -23.93
C SER A 16 35.30 -36.20 -23.69
N GLY A 17 34.28 -36.29 -24.55
CA GLY A 17 33.07 -35.45 -24.49
C GLY A 17 33.29 -34.00 -24.92
N ASP A 18 34.50 -33.66 -25.34
CA ASP A 18 34.87 -32.32 -25.80
C ASP A 18 34.51 -32.10 -27.28
N PHE A 19 34.27 -30.84 -27.62
CA PHE A 19 33.99 -30.43 -29.00
C PHE A 19 35.30 -30.16 -29.74
N ILE A 20 35.62 -30.97 -30.75
CA ILE A 20 36.79 -30.76 -31.60
C ILE A 20 36.41 -29.99 -32.85
N VAL A 21 37.18 -28.93 -33.12
CA VAL A 21 37.09 -28.13 -34.34
C VAL A 21 37.80 -28.87 -35.46
N LYS A 22 37.04 -29.42 -36.41
CA LYS A 22 37.62 -30.13 -37.57
C LYS A 22 38.06 -29.20 -38.69
N ASN A 23 37.28 -28.16 -38.97
CA ASN A 23 37.60 -27.18 -40.00
C ASN A 23 37.44 -25.76 -39.43
N TYR A 24 38.54 -24.99 -39.47
CA TYR A 24 38.61 -23.61 -39.02
C TYR A 24 38.81 -22.67 -40.22
N HIS A 25 37.83 -21.82 -40.47
CA HIS A 25 37.93 -20.77 -41.49
C HIS A 25 38.11 -19.41 -40.81
N PRO A 26 39.32 -18.82 -40.82
CA PRO A 26 39.60 -17.58 -40.09
C PRO A 26 38.87 -16.36 -40.70
N VAL A 27 38.67 -16.35 -42.02
CA VAL A 27 38.01 -15.26 -42.74
C VAL A 27 36.60 -15.69 -43.09
N HIS A 28 35.61 -15.04 -42.47
CA HIS A 28 34.20 -15.34 -42.69
C HIS A 28 33.40 -14.03 -42.81
N LYS A 29 32.47 -13.96 -43.77
CA LYS A 29 31.56 -12.81 -43.96
C LYS A 29 30.25 -12.97 -43.18
N CYS A 30 30.30 -13.55 -41.98
CA CYS A 30 29.06 -13.74 -41.21
C CYS A 30 28.69 -12.47 -40.47
N ILE A 31 27.42 -12.08 -40.60
CA ILE A 31 26.83 -11.00 -39.81
C ILE A 31 26.68 -11.52 -38.36
N PRO A 32 27.05 -10.74 -37.33
CA PRO A 32 26.79 -11.11 -35.95
C PRO A 32 25.28 -11.31 -35.74
N LEU A 33 24.87 -12.54 -35.47
CA LEU A 33 23.48 -12.85 -35.15
C LEU A 33 23.32 -12.91 -33.64
N ASN A 34 22.52 -12.00 -33.10
CA ASN A 34 22.19 -11.96 -31.68
C ASN A 34 21.07 -12.96 -31.29
N ARG A 35 20.62 -13.83 -32.20
CA ARG A 35 19.58 -14.83 -31.95
C ARG A 35 20.15 -16.23 -32.11
N ASN A 36 20.03 -17.04 -31.06
CA ASN A 36 20.50 -18.42 -31.06
C ASN A 36 19.37 -19.38 -30.65
N LYS A 37 19.05 -20.36 -31.51
CA LYS A 37 18.00 -21.38 -31.26
C LYS A 37 18.36 -22.34 -30.10
N LEU A 38 19.66 -22.49 -29.78
CA LEU A 38 20.14 -23.30 -28.66
C LEU A 38 19.93 -22.61 -27.31
N CYS A 39 19.75 -21.28 -27.30
CA CYS A 39 19.33 -20.56 -26.12
C CYS A 39 17.82 -20.81 -25.91
N ASN A 40 17.52 -21.93 -25.27
CA ASN A 40 16.16 -22.35 -24.95
C ASN A 40 15.81 -22.06 -23.48
N SER A 41 14.54 -22.28 -23.11
CA SER A 41 14.08 -22.02 -21.74
C SER A 41 14.79 -22.87 -20.69
N LYS A 42 15.30 -24.06 -21.03
CA LYS A 42 16.08 -24.90 -20.10
C LYS A 42 17.44 -24.29 -19.78
N LEU A 43 18.13 -23.74 -20.78
CA LEU A 43 19.42 -23.09 -20.59
C LEU A 43 19.28 -21.83 -19.72
N ILE A 44 18.29 -20.99 -20.02
CA ILE A 44 17.99 -19.79 -19.22
C ILE A 44 17.62 -20.20 -17.80
N ALA A 45 16.79 -21.23 -17.64
CA ALA A 45 16.39 -21.74 -16.33
C ALA A 45 17.60 -22.21 -15.51
N ARG A 46 18.52 -22.96 -16.12
CA ARG A 46 19.74 -23.46 -15.46
C ARG A 46 20.68 -22.34 -15.06
N LYS A 47 20.95 -21.38 -15.96
CA LYS A 47 21.97 -20.34 -15.76
C LYS A 47 21.51 -19.21 -14.83
N PHE A 48 20.22 -18.90 -14.80
CA PHE A 48 19.65 -17.82 -14.00
C PHE A 48 18.77 -18.33 -12.84
N LYS A 49 18.88 -19.63 -12.50
CA LYS A 49 18.08 -20.27 -11.43
C LYS A 49 18.17 -19.49 -10.14
N ASP A 50 19.37 -19.33 -9.61
CA ASP A 50 19.60 -18.72 -8.29
C ASP A 50 19.13 -17.26 -8.24
N ARG A 51 19.31 -16.52 -9.34
CA ARG A 51 18.85 -15.13 -9.43
C ARG A 51 17.32 -15.03 -9.45
N ILE A 52 16.64 -15.93 -10.16
CA ILE A 52 15.19 -15.94 -10.25
C ILE A 52 14.57 -16.47 -8.94
N VAL A 53 15.21 -17.43 -8.28
CA VAL A 53 14.78 -17.96 -6.97
C VAL A 53 14.95 -16.91 -5.87
N SER A 54 16.07 -16.18 -5.86
CA SER A 54 16.29 -15.09 -4.88
C SER A 54 15.41 -13.86 -5.14
N GLN A 55 15.01 -13.62 -6.40
CA GLN A 55 14.12 -12.51 -6.77
C GLN A 55 12.92 -12.98 -7.61
N PRO A 56 11.94 -13.68 -7.00
CA PRO A 56 10.79 -14.24 -7.73
C PRO A 56 9.93 -13.20 -8.47
N TYR A 57 9.96 -11.94 -8.01
CA TYR A 57 9.23 -10.81 -8.56
C TYR A 57 9.90 -10.17 -9.79
N ILE A 58 11.08 -10.65 -10.20
CA ILE A 58 11.80 -10.13 -11.37
C ILE A 58 10.88 -10.12 -12.61
N ARG A 59 10.77 -8.95 -13.25
CA ARG A 59 9.92 -8.77 -14.41
C ARG A 59 10.51 -9.51 -15.60
N ILE A 60 9.65 -9.95 -16.52
CA ILE A 60 10.09 -10.74 -17.68
C ILE A 60 11.12 -9.98 -18.53
N TRP A 61 10.95 -8.65 -18.67
CA TRP A 61 11.91 -7.82 -19.42
C TRP A 61 13.26 -7.68 -18.70
N GLU A 62 13.30 -7.73 -17.36
CA GLU A 62 14.56 -7.74 -16.60
C GLU A 62 15.30 -9.06 -16.80
N ILE A 63 14.58 -10.19 -16.88
CA ILE A 63 15.18 -11.48 -17.26
C ILE A 63 15.74 -11.40 -18.69
N GLN A 64 15.01 -10.78 -19.63
CA GLN A 64 15.52 -10.58 -20.99
C GLN A 64 16.78 -9.71 -21.00
N ASP A 65 16.81 -8.65 -20.20
CA ASP A 65 17.98 -7.78 -20.07
C ASP A 65 19.18 -8.50 -19.43
N LEU A 66 18.95 -9.35 -18.42
CA LEU A 66 19.97 -10.22 -17.84
C LEU A 66 20.56 -11.18 -18.89
N VAL A 67 19.70 -11.82 -19.70
CA VAL A 67 20.15 -12.70 -20.77
C VAL A 67 20.97 -11.91 -21.81
N ARG A 68 20.52 -10.70 -22.16
CA ARG A 68 21.24 -9.83 -23.09
C ARG A 68 22.60 -9.42 -22.53
N LYS A 69 22.69 -8.99 -21.27
CA LYS A 69 23.95 -8.53 -20.66
C LYS A 69 24.94 -9.65 -20.41
N THR A 70 24.46 -10.83 -20.00
CA THR A 70 25.34 -11.95 -19.62
C THR A 70 25.72 -12.86 -20.79
N LEU A 71 24.82 -13.04 -21.76
CA LEU A 71 25.02 -13.96 -22.88
C LEU A 71 25.19 -13.24 -24.23
N ASP A 72 24.98 -11.93 -24.30
CA ASP A 72 24.94 -11.14 -25.54
C ASP A 72 23.94 -11.69 -26.57
N LEU A 73 22.82 -12.23 -26.07
CA LEU A 73 21.75 -12.82 -26.88
C LEU A 73 20.43 -12.08 -26.68
N TYR A 74 19.74 -11.84 -27.79
CA TYR A 74 18.34 -11.43 -27.81
C TYR A 74 17.43 -12.65 -27.68
N VAL A 75 16.60 -12.66 -26.63
CA VAL A 75 15.58 -13.68 -26.36
C VAL A 75 14.19 -13.06 -26.31
N GLY A 76 13.19 -13.78 -26.82
CA GLY A 76 11.80 -13.34 -26.79
C GLY A 76 11.19 -13.40 -25.38
N LYS A 77 10.22 -12.52 -25.08
CA LYS A 77 9.52 -12.43 -23.79
C LYS A 77 8.94 -13.78 -23.35
N THR A 78 8.31 -14.49 -24.28
CA THR A 78 7.69 -15.80 -24.04
C THR A 78 8.70 -16.86 -23.59
N LEU A 79 9.94 -16.79 -24.07
CA LEU A 79 10.99 -17.74 -23.69
C LEU A 79 11.44 -17.51 -22.24
N CYS A 80 11.67 -16.25 -21.86
CA CYS A 80 11.99 -15.86 -20.49
C CYS A 80 10.85 -16.20 -19.52
N TYR A 81 9.59 -15.97 -19.94
CA TYR A 81 8.42 -16.40 -19.17
C TYR A 81 8.41 -17.92 -18.94
N ARG A 82 8.60 -18.73 -20.00
CA ARG A 82 8.68 -20.20 -19.88
C ARG A 82 9.83 -20.66 -18.99
N ALA A 83 10.99 -20.01 -19.07
CA ALA A 83 12.15 -20.30 -18.22
C ALA A 83 11.84 -20.00 -16.75
N LYS A 84 11.25 -18.84 -16.48
CA LYS A 84 10.79 -18.45 -15.14
C LYS A 84 9.79 -19.45 -14.58
N GLN A 85 8.74 -19.79 -15.34
CA GLN A 85 7.72 -20.76 -14.90
C GLN A 85 8.31 -22.14 -14.59
N ARG A 86 9.30 -22.59 -15.37
CA ARG A 86 10.01 -23.85 -15.12
C ARG A 86 10.77 -23.81 -13.78
N ILE A 87 11.54 -22.76 -13.52
CA ILE A 87 12.25 -22.59 -12.25
C ILE A 87 11.27 -22.56 -11.08
N MET A 88 10.20 -21.80 -11.20
CA MET A 88 9.19 -21.66 -10.15
C MET A 88 8.51 -23.00 -9.86
N LYS A 89 8.16 -23.78 -10.90
CA LYS A 89 7.59 -25.12 -10.74
C LYS A 89 8.56 -26.12 -10.10
N GLU A 90 9.84 -26.10 -10.49
CA GLU A 90 10.86 -27.00 -9.93
C GLU A 90 11.20 -26.68 -8.46
N ASN A 91 11.17 -25.40 -8.06
CA ASN A 91 11.55 -24.98 -6.71
C ASN A 91 10.37 -24.83 -5.73
N MET A 92 9.17 -24.48 -6.20
CA MET A 92 8.00 -24.19 -5.34
C MET A 92 6.89 -25.23 -5.47
N GLY A 93 7.11 -26.31 -6.22
CA GLY A 93 6.14 -27.38 -6.40
C GLY A 93 5.05 -27.08 -7.44
N ASP A 94 4.16 -28.07 -7.66
CA ASP A 94 3.00 -27.92 -8.53
C ASP A 94 1.86 -27.30 -7.73
N TRP A 95 1.37 -26.14 -8.18
CA TRP A 95 0.24 -25.44 -7.57
C TRP A 95 -0.94 -26.37 -7.34
N LYS A 96 -1.24 -27.30 -8.26
CA LYS A 96 -2.34 -28.26 -8.10
C LYS A 96 -2.21 -29.14 -6.85
N VAL A 97 -0.98 -29.56 -6.53
CA VAL A 97 -0.69 -30.42 -5.38
C VAL A 97 -0.83 -29.64 -4.07
N GLU A 98 -0.37 -28.38 -4.04
CA GLU A 98 -0.56 -27.54 -2.87
C GLU A 98 -2.02 -27.16 -2.61
N PHE A 99 -2.80 -26.88 -3.66
CA PHE A 99 -4.23 -26.62 -3.52
C PHE A 99 -4.96 -27.81 -2.89
N ALA A 100 -4.57 -29.05 -3.22
CA ALA A 100 -5.14 -30.24 -2.59
C ALA A 100 -4.83 -30.37 -1.09
N ARG A 101 -3.74 -29.74 -0.62
CA ARG A 101 -3.27 -29.78 0.78
C ARG A 101 -3.78 -28.62 1.64
N LEU A 102 -4.61 -27.72 1.08
CA LEU A 102 -5.13 -26.57 1.83
C LEU A 102 -5.96 -26.98 3.05
N CYS A 103 -6.72 -28.08 2.95
CA CYS A 103 -7.50 -28.60 4.07
C CYS A 103 -6.61 -29.11 5.20
N ASP A 104 -5.54 -29.84 4.88
CA ASP A 104 -4.55 -30.30 5.85
C ASP A 104 -3.86 -29.12 6.55
N TYR A 105 -3.48 -28.12 5.76
CA TYR A 105 -2.88 -26.89 6.27
C TYR A 105 -3.83 -26.10 7.19
N ALA A 106 -5.10 -25.96 6.80
CA ALA A 106 -6.12 -25.32 7.61
C ALA A 106 -6.36 -26.07 8.94
N ALA A 107 -6.36 -27.40 8.92
CA ALA A 107 -6.49 -28.23 10.12
C ALA A 107 -5.28 -28.04 11.05
N MET A 108 -4.06 -28.03 10.51
CA MET A 108 -2.84 -27.76 11.28
C MET A 108 -2.85 -26.38 11.94
N ILE A 109 -3.32 -25.34 11.25
CA ILE A 109 -3.45 -24.01 11.86
C ILE A 109 -4.46 -24.03 13.00
N LYS A 110 -5.64 -24.63 12.80
CA LYS A 110 -6.66 -24.73 13.85
C LYS A 110 -6.15 -25.49 15.08
N GLN A 111 -5.31 -26.50 14.88
CA GLN A 111 -4.69 -27.26 15.97
C GLN A 111 -3.62 -26.45 16.70
N THR A 112 -2.75 -25.76 15.98
CA THR A 112 -1.60 -25.04 16.57
C THR A 112 -1.95 -23.66 17.12
N ASN A 113 -2.99 -23.02 16.57
CA ASN A 113 -3.46 -21.70 16.96
C ASN A 113 -4.99 -21.74 17.21
N PRO A 114 -5.42 -22.20 18.40
CA PRO A 114 -6.83 -22.24 18.79
C PRO A 114 -7.46 -20.83 18.66
N GLY A 115 -8.56 -20.72 17.92
CA GLY A 115 -9.21 -19.44 17.58
C GLY A 115 -9.04 -18.99 16.13
N SER A 116 -8.20 -19.65 15.33
CA SER A 116 -8.03 -19.32 13.91
C SER A 116 -9.15 -19.88 13.03
N SER A 117 -9.69 -19.08 12.11
CA SER A 117 -10.67 -19.51 11.10
C SER A 117 -9.98 -19.78 9.75
N CYS A 118 -10.12 -20.99 9.19
CA CYS A 118 -9.46 -21.39 7.94
C CYS A 118 -10.38 -22.25 7.05
N TRP A 119 -10.44 -21.94 5.74
CA TRP A 119 -11.27 -22.59 4.70
C TRP A 119 -10.59 -22.45 3.32
N GLY A 120 -10.84 -23.35 2.35
CA GLY A 120 -10.13 -23.37 1.05
C GLY A 120 -11.06 -23.32 -0.18
N ALA A 121 -10.65 -22.58 -1.23
CA ALA A 121 -11.29 -22.54 -2.56
C ALA A 121 -10.28 -22.27 -3.71
N CYS A 122 -10.63 -22.61 -4.96
CA CYS A 122 -9.76 -22.60 -6.16
C CYS A 122 -10.04 -21.44 -7.12
N LYS A 123 -8.95 -20.89 -7.72
CA LYS A 123 -8.75 -19.49 -8.19
C LYS A 123 -8.77 -18.54 -7.00
N SER A 124 -7.76 -17.68 -6.85
CA SER A 124 -7.50 -17.08 -5.54
C SER A 124 -7.23 -15.58 -5.63
N GLU A 125 -8.13 -14.80 -5.04
CA GLU A 125 -7.87 -13.42 -4.66
C GLU A 125 -7.56 -13.36 -3.16
N LEU A 126 -6.66 -12.45 -2.78
CA LEU A 126 -6.25 -12.26 -1.39
C LEU A 126 -6.95 -11.03 -0.84
N LEU A 127 -7.95 -11.24 0.02
CA LEU A 127 -8.57 -10.18 0.81
C LEU A 127 -7.72 -9.91 2.03
N VAL A 128 -7.53 -8.64 2.37
CA VAL A 128 -6.68 -8.23 3.50
C VAL A 128 -7.31 -7.04 4.21
N ALA A 129 -7.39 -7.13 5.53
CA ALA A 129 -7.68 -6.00 6.40
C ALA A 129 -6.36 -5.48 7.00
N VAL A 130 -6.11 -4.18 6.83
CA VAL A 130 -4.91 -3.50 7.32
C VAL A 130 -5.34 -2.22 8.02
N GLY A 131 -4.89 -2.06 9.27
CA GLY A 131 -5.13 -0.89 10.08
C GLY A 131 -3.89 -0.01 10.22
N LYS A 132 -4.04 1.02 11.05
CA LYS A 132 -2.97 1.92 11.49
C LYS A 132 -2.85 1.80 13.00
N ASN A 133 -1.62 1.72 13.53
CA ASN A 133 -1.39 1.76 14.97
C ASN A 133 -1.19 3.22 15.48
N GLY A 134 -1.05 3.40 16.80
CA GLY A 134 -0.83 4.72 17.42
C GLY A 134 0.45 5.45 16.96
N ASN A 135 1.42 4.73 16.41
CA ASN A 135 2.62 5.33 15.79
C ASN A 135 2.46 5.59 14.29
N ASN A 136 1.22 5.66 13.78
CA ASN A 136 0.92 5.89 12.38
C ASN A 136 1.50 4.87 11.39
N GLN A 137 1.90 3.67 11.85
CA GLN A 137 2.45 2.60 11.03
C GLN A 137 1.39 1.61 10.58
N MET A 138 1.65 0.96 9.45
CA MET A 138 0.82 -0.14 8.92
C MET A 138 0.76 -1.30 9.93
N TYR A 139 -0.47 -1.70 10.28
CA TYR A 139 -0.76 -2.83 11.16
C TYR A 139 -1.65 -3.85 10.43
N PRO A 140 -1.09 -4.93 9.86
CA PRO A 140 -1.90 -5.99 9.25
C PRO A 140 -2.79 -6.67 10.30
N ILE A 141 -4.08 -6.80 10.02
CA ILE A 141 -5.08 -7.35 10.95
C ILE A 141 -5.42 -8.79 10.57
N ALA A 142 -5.92 -9.00 9.35
CA ALA A 142 -6.35 -10.31 8.87
C ALA A 142 -6.19 -10.44 7.36
N TRP A 143 -6.11 -11.67 6.87
CA TRP A 143 -6.10 -11.97 5.44
C TRP A 143 -6.85 -13.27 5.16
N ALA A 144 -7.47 -13.36 3.99
CA ALA A 144 -8.18 -14.54 3.54
C ALA A 144 -7.99 -14.76 2.04
N VAL A 145 -7.91 -16.02 1.64
CA VAL A 145 -7.90 -16.40 0.23
C VAL A 145 -9.33 -16.78 -0.16
N VAL A 146 -9.86 -16.10 -1.18
CA VAL A 146 -11.22 -16.31 -1.69
C VAL A 146 -11.17 -16.65 -3.17
N ASP A 147 -12.25 -17.25 -3.66
CA ASP A 147 -12.40 -17.64 -5.07
C ASP A 147 -12.39 -16.44 -6.03
N THR A 148 -13.16 -15.40 -5.71
CA THR A 148 -13.31 -14.16 -6.49
C THR A 148 -13.81 -13.01 -5.60
N GLU A 149 -13.43 -11.76 -5.89
CA GLU A 149 -14.06 -10.56 -5.30
C GLU A 149 -15.54 -10.49 -5.69
N THR A 150 -16.40 -10.84 -4.74
CA THR A 150 -17.84 -10.74 -4.89
C THR A 150 -18.43 -10.12 -3.62
N LYS A 151 -19.69 -9.67 -3.69
CA LYS A 151 -20.41 -9.24 -2.48
C LYS A 151 -20.39 -10.36 -1.43
N HIS A 152 -20.55 -11.62 -1.85
CA HIS A 152 -20.57 -12.77 -0.96
C HIS A 152 -19.23 -13.00 -0.24
N SER A 153 -18.11 -12.99 -0.96
CA SER A 153 -16.79 -13.20 -0.35
C SER A 153 -16.40 -12.05 0.58
N TRP A 154 -16.74 -10.81 0.24
CA TRP A 154 -16.59 -9.66 1.14
C TRP A 154 -17.50 -9.76 2.38
N SER A 155 -18.78 -10.10 2.22
CA SER A 155 -19.70 -10.30 3.34
C SER A 155 -19.20 -11.38 4.30
N TRP A 156 -18.71 -12.49 3.74
CA TRP A 156 -18.11 -13.57 4.52
C TRP A 156 -16.89 -13.05 5.32
N PHE A 157 -15.94 -12.39 4.65
CA PHE A 157 -14.72 -11.90 5.30
C PHE A 157 -15.00 -10.86 6.40
N ILE A 158 -15.90 -9.92 6.14
CA ILE A 158 -16.28 -8.89 7.11
C ILE A 158 -17.05 -9.49 8.31
N ARG A 159 -17.90 -10.50 8.11
CA ARG A 159 -18.60 -11.16 9.24
C ARG A 159 -17.62 -11.78 10.24
N TYR A 160 -16.56 -12.43 9.76
CA TYR A 160 -15.51 -12.94 10.65
C TYR A 160 -14.77 -11.81 11.36
N LEU A 161 -14.40 -10.75 10.65
CA LEU A 161 -13.78 -9.58 11.29
C LEU A 161 -14.66 -8.94 12.37
N ILE A 162 -15.97 -8.85 12.13
CA ILE A 162 -16.93 -8.34 13.11
C ILE A 162 -16.96 -9.23 14.36
N ALA A 163 -17.01 -10.55 14.17
CA ALA A 163 -17.04 -11.49 15.27
C ALA A 163 -15.72 -11.49 16.07
N ASP A 164 -14.59 -11.55 15.36
CA ASP A 164 -13.25 -11.67 15.97
C ASP A 164 -12.81 -10.38 16.69
N LEU A 165 -13.20 -9.21 16.17
CA LEU A 165 -12.83 -7.90 16.73
C LEU A 165 -13.98 -7.24 17.51
N ASN A 166 -15.12 -7.92 17.64
CA ASN A 166 -16.33 -7.42 18.30
C ASN A 166 -16.77 -6.02 17.82
N LEU A 167 -16.84 -5.82 16.51
CA LEU A 167 -17.08 -4.49 15.90
C LEU A 167 -18.53 -3.99 16.00
N GLY A 168 -19.46 -4.83 16.45
CA GLY A 168 -20.89 -4.50 16.50
C GLY A 168 -21.42 -4.01 15.14
N THR A 169 -22.09 -2.86 15.16
CA THR A 169 -22.63 -2.16 13.97
C THR A 169 -21.64 -1.18 13.33
N GLY A 170 -20.40 -1.11 13.86
CA GLY A 170 -19.33 -0.28 13.32
C GLY A 170 -19.25 1.14 13.88
N GLU A 171 -19.82 1.38 15.06
CA GLU A 171 -19.69 2.64 15.78
C GLU A 171 -18.22 2.94 16.14
N GLY A 172 -17.78 4.17 15.89
CA GLY A 172 -16.40 4.58 16.13
C GLY A 172 -15.38 3.97 15.15
N LEU A 173 -15.82 3.23 14.13
CA LEU A 173 -14.96 2.67 13.10
C LEU A 173 -14.92 3.59 11.86
N THR A 174 -13.74 3.82 11.34
CA THR A 174 -13.52 4.43 10.02
C THR A 174 -12.94 3.38 9.07
N VAL A 175 -13.55 3.21 7.90
CA VAL A 175 -13.05 2.32 6.85
C VAL A 175 -12.74 3.12 5.59
N MET A 176 -11.53 2.91 5.04
CA MET A 176 -11.11 3.50 3.77
C MET A 176 -11.30 2.53 2.60
N LEU A 177 -11.93 3.00 1.54
CA LEU A 177 -12.37 2.23 0.38
C LEU A 177 -11.66 2.68 -0.89
N ASP A 178 -11.34 1.71 -1.74
CA ASP A 178 -10.76 1.94 -3.07
C ASP A 178 -11.83 1.95 -4.18
N MET A 179 -13.05 2.42 -3.88
CA MET A 179 -14.19 2.47 -4.81
C MET A 179 -14.60 1.12 -5.44
N GLN A 180 -14.28 0.00 -4.80
CA GLN A 180 -14.68 -1.33 -5.25
C GLN A 180 -16.20 -1.50 -5.15
N LYS A 181 -16.85 -1.80 -6.30
CA LYS A 181 -18.32 -1.88 -6.43
C LYS A 181 -18.96 -2.94 -5.52
N GLY A 182 -18.26 -4.03 -5.22
CA GLY A 182 -18.77 -5.13 -4.41
C GLY A 182 -18.72 -4.88 -2.90
N PHE A 183 -17.83 -3.99 -2.44
CA PHE A 183 -17.53 -3.83 -1.01
C PHE A 183 -18.41 -2.80 -0.30
N ILE A 184 -18.75 -1.68 -0.97
CA ILE A 184 -19.60 -0.62 -0.41
C ILE A 184 -20.96 -1.16 0.08
N PRO A 185 -21.69 -2.01 -0.70
CA PRO A 185 -22.96 -2.55 -0.24
C PRO A 185 -22.83 -3.43 1.00
N VAL A 186 -21.73 -4.19 1.11
CA VAL A 186 -21.45 -5.06 2.26
C VAL A 186 -21.27 -4.24 3.53
N LEU A 187 -20.50 -3.15 3.47
CA LEU A 187 -20.30 -2.27 4.62
C LEU A 187 -21.60 -1.59 5.03
N SER A 188 -22.40 -1.12 4.08
CA SER A 188 -23.71 -0.54 4.41
C SER A 188 -24.68 -1.53 5.06
N GLU A 189 -24.56 -2.82 4.77
CA GLU A 189 -25.40 -3.87 5.34
C GLU A 189 -24.91 -4.36 6.71
N LEU A 190 -23.59 -4.59 6.85
CA LEU A 190 -23.02 -5.22 8.05
C LEU A 190 -22.51 -4.22 9.09
N LEU A 191 -22.08 -3.03 8.64
CA LEU A 191 -21.47 -1.98 9.46
C LEU A 191 -22.09 -0.62 9.12
N PRO A 192 -23.40 -0.45 9.33
CA PRO A 192 -24.14 0.74 8.89
C PRO A 192 -23.62 2.04 9.54
N ASN A 193 -23.11 1.97 10.77
CA ASN A 193 -22.69 3.13 11.56
C ASN A 193 -21.22 3.53 11.34
N THR A 194 -20.50 2.81 10.49
CA THR A 194 -19.11 3.10 10.15
C THR A 194 -18.96 4.32 9.25
N GLU A 195 -17.96 5.15 9.54
CA GLU A 195 -17.54 6.22 8.65
C GLU A 195 -16.84 5.64 7.42
N LYS A 196 -17.40 5.90 6.23
CA LYS A 196 -16.89 5.40 4.94
C LYS A 196 -16.08 6.49 4.27
N ARG A 197 -14.78 6.28 4.12
CA ARG A 197 -13.89 7.19 3.38
C ARG A 197 -13.52 6.59 2.04
N MET A 198 -13.64 7.36 0.98
CA MET A 198 -13.14 7.04 -0.35
C MET A 198 -11.71 7.56 -0.49
N CYS A 199 -10.81 6.71 -0.98
CA CYS A 199 -9.44 7.11 -1.24
C CYS A 199 -9.41 8.23 -2.29
N ALA A 200 -8.95 9.42 -1.90
CA ALA A 200 -8.89 10.61 -2.77
C ALA A 200 -8.04 10.35 -4.03
N ARG A 201 -7.07 9.44 -3.95
CA ARG A 201 -6.26 9.04 -5.12
C ARG A 201 -7.06 8.26 -6.17
N HIS A 202 -8.04 7.46 -5.75
CA HIS A 202 -8.92 6.75 -6.68
C HIS A 202 -9.94 7.69 -7.32
N ILE A 203 -10.49 8.63 -6.54
CA ILE A 203 -11.31 9.72 -7.07
C ILE A 203 -10.52 10.54 -8.08
N TRP A 204 -9.30 10.95 -7.74
CA TRP A 204 -8.39 11.62 -8.67
C TRP A 204 -8.19 10.81 -9.95
N SER A 205 -7.90 9.51 -9.84
CA SER A 205 -7.66 8.66 -11.02
C SER A 205 -8.85 8.61 -11.97
N ASN A 206 -10.08 8.61 -11.45
CA ASN A 206 -11.30 8.62 -12.25
C ASN A 206 -11.57 10.01 -12.84
N TRP A 207 -11.47 11.05 -12.00
CA TRP A 207 -11.73 12.44 -12.38
C TRP A 207 -10.69 12.99 -13.38
N HIS A 208 -9.42 12.63 -13.21
CA HIS A 208 -8.30 13.01 -14.07
C HIS A 208 -8.46 12.53 -15.53
N VAL A 209 -9.25 11.49 -15.78
CA VAL A 209 -9.52 11.02 -17.15
C VAL A 209 -10.12 12.14 -18.00
N ASN A 210 -11.06 12.88 -17.43
CA ASN A 210 -11.74 14.01 -18.07
C ASN A 210 -10.97 15.33 -17.88
N TRP A 211 -10.30 15.48 -16.73
CA TRP A 211 -9.70 16.74 -16.29
C TRP A 211 -8.18 16.65 -16.09
N LYS A 212 -7.45 16.43 -17.19
CA LYS A 212 -5.98 16.33 -17.18
C LYS A 212 -5.32 17.68 -16.83
N GLY A 213 -4.12 17.61 -16.23
CA GLY A 213 -3.26 18.78 -15.99
C GLY A 213 -2.67 18.81 -14.57
N GLU A 214 -1.41 19.23 -14.46
CA GLU A 214 -0.68 19.23 -13.17
C GLU A 214 -1.22 20.29 -12.20
N GLU A 215 -1.64 21.46 -12.69
CA GLU A 215 -2.24 22.49 -11.82
C GLU A 215 -3.58 22.01 -11.24
N ARG A 216 -4.42 21.33 -12.04
CA ARG A 216 -5.65 20.69 -11.56
C ARG A 216 -5.36 19.60 -10.54
N ARG A 217 -4.28 18.85 -10.72
CA ARG A 217 -3.82 17.86 -9.75
C ARG A 217 -3.48 18.49 -8.42
N LYS A 218 -2.64 19.53 -8.43
CA LYS A 218 -2.28 20.27 -7.20
C LYS A 218 -3.53 20.81 -6.51
N GLN A 219 -4.44 21.42 -7.28
CA GLN A 219 -5.68 21.99 -6.77
C GLN A 219 -6.60 20.92 -6.17
N PHE A 220 -6.75 19.76 -6.82
CA PHE A 220 -7.52 18.63 -6.30
C PHE A 220 -7.00 18.18 -4.92
N TRP A 221 -5.67 18.08 -4.78
CA TRP A 221 -5.07 17.71 -3.51
C TRP A 221 -5.30 18.78 -2.43
N ARG A 222 -5.31 20.08 -2.79
CA ARG A 222 -5.68 21.14 -1.86
C ARG A 222 -7.13 21.01 -1.40
N CYS A 223 -8.08 20.76 -2.32
CA CYS A 223 -9.48 20.48 -1.95
C CYS A 223 -9.57 19.29 -0.99
N SER A 224 -8.92 18.16 -1.29
CA SER A 224 -9.00 16.96 -0.45
C SER A 224 -8.39 17.16 0.95
N LYS A 225 -7.35 17.99 1.06
CA LYS A 225 -6.57 18.19 2.30
C LYS A 225 -7.02 19.40 3.12
N ALA A 226 -7.91 20.24 2.59
CA ALA A 226 -8.55 21.31 3.34
C ALA A 226 -9.15 20.74 4.63
N SER A 227 -8.87 21.36 5.77
CA SER A 227 -9.26 20.82 7.07
C SER A 227 -10.58 21.36 7.60
N PHE A 228 -11.07 22.47 7.06
CA PHE A 228 -12.33 23.12 7.43
C PHE A 228 -13.08 23.61 6.19
N GLU A 229 -14.39 23.86 6.34
CA GLU A 229 -15.32 24.03 5.22
C GLU A 229 -15.07 25.31 4.41
N VAL A 230 -14.74 26.42 5.06
CA VAL A 230 -14.45 27.70 4.38
C VAL A 230 -13.29 27.53 3.40
N LYS A 231 -12.17 26.98 3.87
CA LYS A 231 -11.02 26.66 3.02
C LYS A 231 -11.35 25.66 1.92
N PHE A 232 -12.17 24.66 2.20
CA PHE A 232 -12.63 23.74 1.15
C PHE A 232 -13.40 24.48 0.05
N GLY A 233 -14.31 25.38 0.42
CA GLY A 233 -15.06 26.21 -0.52
C GLY A 233 -14.16 27.09 -1.39
N GLU A 234 -13.14 27.72 -0.81
CA GLU A 234 -12.14 28.52 -1.52
C GLU A 234 -11.34 27.68 -2.52
N GLU A 235 -10.89 26.48 -2.12
CA GLU A 235 -10.11 25.60 -2.98
C GLU A 235 -10.98 25.02 -4.12
N VAL A 236 -12.26 24.75 -3.87
CA VAL A 236 -13.21 24.38 -4.93
C VAL A 236 -13.49 25.56 -5.87
N HIS A 237 -13.60 26.77 -5.34
CA HIS A 237 -13.74 27.97 -6.16
C HIS A 237 -12.49 28.20 -7.03
N ALA A 238 -11.30 28.01 -6.49
CA ALA A 238 -10.05 28.04 -7.24
C ALA A 238 -9.99 26.95 -8.32
N MET A 239 -10.53 25.75 -8.05
CA MET A 239 -10.69 24.69 -9.06
C MET A 239 -11.58 25.14 -10.23
N SER A 240 -12.66 25.87 -9.97
CA SER A 240 -13.57 26.34 -11.03
C SER A 240 -12.89 27.24 -12.05
N LYS A 241 -11.85 27.99 -11.63
CA LYS A 241 -11.03 28.86 -12.49
C LYS A 241 -10.08 28.08 -13.42
N LEU A 242 -9.88 26.78 -13.19
CA LEU A 242 -8.94 25.94 -13.95
C LEU A 242 -9.62 25.12 -15.07
N GLY A 243 -10.93 25.32 -15.29
CA GLY A 243 -11.70 24.55 -16.26
C GLY A 243 -13.00 25.22 -16.66
N LYS A 244 -13.81 24.46 -17.40
CA LYS A 244 -15.19 24.84 -17.69
C LYS A 244 -16.08 24.52 -16.48
N LYS A 245 -17.33 25.00 -16.48
CA LYS A 245 -18.26 24.88 -15.35
C LYS A 245 -18.42 23.44 -14.82
N GLU A 246 -18.35 22.46 -15.70
CA GLU A 246 -18.52 21.04 -15.39
C GLU A 246 -17.40 20.48 -14.50
N ILE A 247 -16.24 21.17 -14.39
CA ILE A 247 -15.08 20.68 -13.63
C ILE A 247 -15.40 20.46 -12.14
N THR A 248 -16.13 21.41 -11.55
CA THR A 248 -16.56 21.35 -10.16
C THR A 248 -17.78 20.46 -9.97
N GLU A 249 -18.68 20.41 -10.97
CA GLU A 249 -19.85 19.54 -10.93
C GLU A 249 -19.43 18.06 -10.92
N ASP A 250 -18.49 17.68 -11.80
CA ASP A 250 -17.88 16.34 -11.84
C ASP A 250 -17.13 15.99 -10.55
N LEU A 251 -16.49 16.98 -9.91
CA LEU A 251 -15.76 16.77 -8.66
C LEU A 251 -16.73 16.56 -7.48
N LEU A 252 -17.76 17.40 -7.39
CA LEU A 252 -18.75 17.38 -6.32
C LEU A 252 -19.84 16.32 -6.53
N HIS A 253 -19.87 15.65 -7.68
CA HIS A 253 -20.60 14.40 -7.86
C HIS A 253 -20.18 13.36 -6.80
N TYR A 254 -18.90 13.37 -6.41
CA TYR A 254 -18.43 12.61 -5.25
C TYR A 254 -18.74 13.38 -3.97
N ASP A 255 -19.54 12.80 -3.09
CA ASP A 255 -19.88 13.39 -1.78
C ASP A 255 -18.61 13.79 -0.99
N PRO A 256 -18.36 15.09 -0.74
CA PRO A 256 -17.18 15.58 -0.04
C PRO A 256 -16.96 14.96 1.34
N ARG A 257 -18.04 14.53 2.02
CA ARG A 257 -17.98 13.84 3.32
C ARG A 257 -17.14 12.57 3.28
N ASN A 258 -17.04 11.95 2.11
CA ASN A 258 -16.32 10.70 1.95
C ASN A 258 -14.86 10.89 1.54
N TRP A 259 -14.42 12.05 1.07
CA TRP A 259 -13.05 12.18 0.52
C TRP A 259 -12.27 13.43 0.90
N SER A 260 -12.93 14.44 1.45
CA SER A 260 -12.29 15.67 1.92
C SER A 260 -12.18 15.68 3.44
N ARG A 261 -10.98 15.99 3.92
CA ARG A 261 -10.69 16.11 5.35
C ARG A 261 -11.59 17.13 6.06
N ALA A 262 -12.05 18.14 5.33
CA ALA A 262 -12.93 19.19 5.83
C ALA A 262 -14.29 18.69 6.33
N PHE A 263 -14.65 17.44 6.07
CA PHE A 263 -15.93 16.84 6.44
C PHE A 263 -15.80 15.48 7.14
N PHE A 264 -14.57 14.97 7.34
CA PHE A 264 -14.35 13.72 8.05
C PHE A 264 -14.80 13.81 9.50
N GLN A 265 -15.24 12.68 10.05
CA GLN A 265 -15.51 12.57 11.47
C GLN A 265 -14.20 12.56 12.28
N THR A 266 -14.28 12.99 13.54
CA THR A 266 -13.11 13.21 14.39
C THR A 266 -12.84 12.06 15.38
N HIS A 267 -13.75 11.09 15.49
CA HIS A 267 -13.66 10.00 16.46
C HIS A 267 -12.42 9.10 16.23
N SER A 268 -12.00 8.90 14.97
CA SER A 268 -10.89 7.99 14.63
C SER A 268 -9.50 8.62 14.74
N LYS A 269 -9.41 9.91 15.06
CA LYS A 269 -8.15 10.67 15.19
C LYS A 269 -7.20 10.45 14.01
N CYS A 270 -7.78 10.30 12.82
CA CYS A 270 -7.07 10.06 11.58
C CYS A 270 -7.46 11.11 10.53
N ASP A 271 -6.49 11.87 10.03
CA ASP A 271 -6.68 12.91 9.01
C ASP A 271 -6.31 12.43 7.58
N VAL A 272 -6.09 11.12 7.41
CA VAL A 272 -5.61 10.53 6.15
C VAL A 272 -6.72 10.51 5.10
N VAL A 273 -6.39 10.97 3.89
CA VAL A 273 -7.29 11.01 2.71
C VAL A 273 -6.87 10.00 1.62
N GLU A 274 -5.71 9.35 1.79
CA GLU A 274 -5.15 8.41 0.81
C GLU A 274 -4.94 7.03 1.41
N ASN A 275 -5.25 5.99 0.62
CA ASN A 275 -4.96 4.60 0.97
C ASN A 275 -3.50 4.23 0.72
N ASN A 276 -2.56 4.94 1.34
CA ASN A 276 -1.12 4.64 1.25
C ASN A 276 -0.77 3.34 1.97
N ILE A 277 -1.52 2.97 3.02
CA ILE A 277 -1.27 1.79 3.84
C ILE A 277 -1.48 0.50 3.03
N CYS A 278 -2.57 0.36 2.29
CA CYS A 278 -2.79 -0.84 1.46
C CYS A 278 -1.76 -0.95 0.33
N LYS A 279 -1.24 0.17 -0.19
CA LYS A 279 -0.14 0.15 -1.18
C LYS A 279 1.15 -0.37 -0.56
N THR A 280 1.51 0.12 0.62
CA THR A 280 2.67 -0.36 1.37
C THR A 280 2.55 -1.84 1.67
N PHE A 281 1.36 -2.32 2.08
CA PHE A 281 1.11 -3.74 2.31
C PHE A 281 1.31 -4.57 1.04
N ASN A 282 0.72 -4.15 -0.08
CA ASN A 282 0.87 -4.83 -1.37
C ASN A 282 2.33 -4.96 -1.80
N SER A 283 3.13 -3.91 -1.61
CA SER A 283 4.58 -3.95 -1.85
C SER A 283 5.30 -4.87 -0.86
N TRP A 284 4.88 -4.87 0.41
CA TRP A 284 5.48 -5.70 1.46
C TRP A 284 5.32 -7.20 1.23
N ILE A 285 4.19 -7.63 0.65
CA ILE A 285 3.93 -9.04 0.33
C ILE A 285 4.26 -9.41 -1.12
N LEU A 286 4.80 -8.49 -1.93
CA LEU A 286 5.00 -8.70 -3.37
C LEU A 286 5.79 -9.98 -3.68
N ALA A 287 6.89 -10.24 -2.96
CA ALA A 287 7.69 -11.45 -3.15
C ALA A 287 6.92 -12.72 -2.78
N ALA A 288 6.14 -12.70 -1.69
CA ALA A 288 5.33 -13.82 -1.22
C ALA A 288 4.23 -14.17 -2.23
N ARG A 289 3.61 -13.16 -2.86
CA ARG A 289 2.58 -13.32 -3.89
C ARG A 289 3.04 -14.04 -5.16
N HIS A 290 4.35 -14.13 -5.39
CA HIS A 290 4.90 -14.89 -6.50
C HIS A 290 5.19 -16.35 -6.14
N LYS A 291 4.97 -16.75 -4.88
CA LYS A 291 5.14 -18.12 -4.42
C LYS A 291 3.83 -18.91 -4.59
N SER A 292 3.92 -20.22 -4.39
CA SER A 292 2.79 -21.13 -4.33
C SER A 292 1.88 -20.81 -3.12
N ILE A 293 0.62 -21.23 -3.12
CA ILE A 293 -0.40 -20.72 -2.18
C ILE A 293 -0.04 -21.00 -0.71
N ILE A 294 0.41 -22.22 -0.38
CA ILE A 294 0.77 -22.55 1.01
C ILE A 294 2.03 -21.78 1.40
N THR A 295 3.03 -21.77 0.52
CA THR A 295 4.27 -21.03 0.76
C THR A 295 4.04 -19.52 0.91
N MET A 296 3.11 -18.95 0.14
CA MET A 296 2.70 -17.54 0.23
C MET A 296 2.07 -17.26 1.60
N LEU A 297 1.15 -18.12 2.05
CA LEU A 297 0.48 -17.95 3.35
C LEU A 297 1.46 -18.06 4.51
N GLU A 298 2.38 -19.03 4.47
CA GLU A 298 3.44 -19.20 5.47
C GLU A 298 4.41 -18.02 5.49
N ASP A 299 4.82 -17.51 4.31
CA ASP A 299 5.63 -16.31 4.20
C ASP A 299 4.94 -15.09 4.81
N ILE A 300 3.64 -14.90 4.53
CA ILE A 300 2.84 -13.80 5.08
C ILE A 300 2.75 -13.94 6.61
N ARG A 301 2.48 -15.16 7.10
CA ARG A 301 2.44 -15.47 8.54
C ARG A 301 3.76 -15.14 9.24
N HIS A 302 4.90 -15.60 8.71
CA HIS A 302 6.22 -15.29 9.26
C HIS A 302 6.53 -13.79 9.22
N LYS A 303 6.20 -13.12 8.11
CA LYS A 303 6.34 -11.66 7.97
C LYS A 303 5.55 -10.93 9.05
N MET A 304 4.32 -11.34 9.32
CA MET A 304 3.47 -10.74 10.35
C MET A 304 4.01 -10.98 11.76
N MET A 305 4.43 -12.20 12.08
CA MET A 305 5.05 -12.51 13.37
C MET A 305 6.29 -11.65 13.64
N ASN A 306 7.21 -11.58 12.67
CA ASN A 306 8.41 -10.76 12.79
C ASN A 306 8.06 -9.27 12.94
N LYS A 307 7.11 -8.78 12.14
CA LYS A 307 6.65 -7.39 12.21
C LYS A 307 6.07 -7.04 13.57
N HIS A 308 5.30 -7.95 14.17
CA HIS A 308 4.73 -7.75 15.51
C HIS A 308 5.82 -7.67 16.58
N ILE A 309 6.81 -8.57 16.53
CA ILE A 309 7.96 -8.54 17.43
C ILE A 309 8.76 -7.23 17.26
N ASP A 310 9.00 -6.79 16.02
CA ASP A 310 9.70 -5.55 15.74
C ASP A 310 8.95 -4.33 16.27
N MET A 311 7.61 -4.32 16.15
CA MET A 311 6.77 -3.25 16.72
C MET A 311 6.84 -3.23 18.25
N ILE A 312 6.80 -4.39 18.91
CA ILE A 312 6.96 -4.47 20.37
C ILE A 312 8.34 -3.98 20.79
N LYS A 313 9.40 -4.43 20.12
CA LYS A 313 10.78 -3.99 20.39
C LYS A 313 10.91 -2.48 20.24
N PHE A 314 10.35 -1.93 19.16
CA PHE A 314 10.35 -0.49 18.92
C PHE A 314 9.54 0.29 19.96
N ALA A 315 8.38 -0.21 20.39
CA ALA A 315 7.59 0.41 21.46
C ALA A 315 8.38 0.49 22.78
N LYS A 316 9.19 -0.53 23.09
CA LYS A 316 10.06 -0.55 24.28
C LYS A 316 11.20 0.47 24.24
N THR A 317 11.52 1.04 23.07
CA THR A 317 12.53 2.11 22.97
C THR A 317 11.95 3.50 23.08
N TRP A 318 10.64 3.64 23.38
CA TRP A 318 10.01 4.95 23.53
C TRP A 318 10.48 5.62 24.81
N ILE A 319 10.82 6.91 24.71
CA ILE A 319 11.34 7.72 25.81
C ILE A 319 10.19 8.45 26.54
N SER A 320 9.01 8.51 25.91
CA SER A 320 7.82 9.19 26.39
C SER A 320 6.57 8.42 25.98
N ASP A 321 5.43 8.76 26.57
CA ASP A 321 4.13 8.20 26.20
C ASP A 321 3.65 8.63 24.80
N ILE A 322 4.28 9.65 24.21
CA ILE A 322 3.99 10.11 22.85
C ILE A 322 4.75 9.25 21.83
N ALA A 323 4.02 8.64 20.90
CA ALA A 323 4.60 7.87 19.81
C ALA A 323 5.52 8.74 18.93
N PRO A 324 6.66 8.23 18.42
CA PRO A 324 7.62 9.02 17.64
C PRO A 324 7.04 9.76 16.43
N MET A 325 6.09 9.16 15.71
CA MET A 325 5.41 9.83 14.59
C MET A 325 4.42 10.90 15.04
N ALA A 326 3.80 10.77 16.22
CA ALA A 326 2.97 11.82 16.79
C ALA A 326 3.85 12.98 17.26
N ARG A 327 4.99 12.70 17.91
CA ARG A 327 5.99 13.70 18.32
C ARG A 327 6.50 14.51 17.13
N ALA A 328 6.86 13.86 16.02
CA ALA A 328 7.29 14.55 14.80
C ALA A 328 6.20 15.46 14.17
N ILE A 329 4.92 15.16 14.39
CA ILE A 329 3.81 16.05 13.97
C ILE A 329 3.68 17.22 14.94
N LEU A 330 3.78 16.97 16.25
CA LEU A 330 3.71 17.98 17.29
C LEU A 330 4.83 19.02 17.14
N GLU A 331 6.07 18.58 16.94
CA GLU A 331 7.23 19.45 16.70
C GLU A 331 7.03 20.32 15.46
N ARG A 332 6.53 19.75 14.36
CA ARG A 332 6.20 20.54 13.16
C ARG A 332 5.09 21.55 13.42
N ASN A 333 4.07 21.19 14.19
CA ASN A 333 3.00 22.11 14.55
C ASN A 333 3.53 23.23 15.46
N ASN A 334 4.50 22.93 16.33
CA ASN A 334 5.18 23.90 17.16
C ASN A 334 5.93 24.94 16.31
N GLU A 335 6.70 24.49 15.31
CA GLU A 335 7.37 25.40 14.36
C GLU A 335 6.37 26.36 13.68
N TYR A 336 5.20 25.86 13.27
CA TYR A 336 4.15 26.69 12.67
C TYR A 336 3.43 27.61 13.65
N SER A 337 3.42 27.27 14.95
CA SER A 337 2.78 28.10 15.97
C SER A 337 3.45 29.48 16.10
N ASN A 338 4.72 29.60 15.69
CA ASN A 338 5.44 30.88 15.65
C ASN A 338 4.83 31.92 14.68
N ASN A 339 4.02 31.47 13.71
CA ASN A 339 3.33 32.35 12.77
C ASN A 339 1.93 32.78 13.24
N CYS A 340 1.53 32.35 14.44
CA CYS A 340 0.21 32.60 15.00
C CYS A 340 0.25 33.80 15.95
N ASN A 341 -0.81 34.61 15.94
CA ASN A 341 -1.01 35.69 16.91
C ASN A 341 -2.21 35.37 17.79
N VAL A 342 -2.03 35.50 19.11
CA VAL A 342 -3.04 35.09 20.10
C VAL A 342 -3.77 36.29 20.70
N GLN A 343 -5.09 36.16 20.81
CA GLN A 343 -5.98 37.03 21.58
C GLN A 343 -6.75 36.15 22.57
N TRP A 344 -6.60 36.42 23.86
CA TRP A 344 -7.18 35.61 24.92
C TRP A 344 -8.43 36.26 25.49
N ASN A 345 -9.50 35.48 25.69
CA ASN A 345 -10.74 35.99 26.26
C ASN A 345 -10.77 36.05 27.80
N GLY A 346 -9.67 35.67 28.46
CA GLY A 346 -9.55 35.63 29.93
C GLY A 346 -10.01 34.32 30.59
N LEU A 347 -10.48 33.33 29.81
CA LEU A 347 -10.93 32.02 30.29
C LEU A 347 -10.27 30.87 29.46
N ASN A 348 -11.05 29.93 28.93
CA ASN A 348 -10.55 28.77 28.17
C ASN A 348 -10.52 29.00 26.65
N GLY A 349 -10.94 30.18 26.18
CA GLY A 349 -11.14 30.50 24.77
C GLY A 349 -10.09 31.47 24.21
N PHE A 350 -9.63 31.19 23.01
CA PHE A 350 -8.65 32.02 22.31
C PHE A 350 -9.12 32.28 20.89
N GLU A 351 -8.90 33.50 20.42
CA GLU A 351 -8.90 33.80 18.99
C GLU A 351 -7.45 33.82 18.52
N ILE A 352 -7.14 33.01 17.51
CA ILE A 352 -5.78 32.88 16.99
C ILE A 352 -5.77 33.18 15.50
N SER A 353 -5.04 34.22 15.14
CA SER A 353 -4.89 34.64 13.74
C SER A 353 -3.66 34.00 13.11
N GLU A 354 -3.83 33.42 11.93
CA GLU A 354 -2.79 32.82 11.09
C GLU A 354 -3.01 33.27 9.64
N GLY A 355 -2.18 34.21 9.17
CA GLY A 355 -2.33 34.80 7.84
C GLY A 355 -3.67 35.53 7.69
N GLU A 356 -4.52 35.06 6.78
CA GLU A 356 -5.84 35.65 6.47
C GLU A 356 -6.99 35.06 7.31
N TYR A 357 -6.73 34.03 8.12
CA TYR A 357 -7.76 33.36 8.91
C TYR A 357 -7.60 33.66 10.40
N SER A 358 -8.73 33.76 11.10
CA SER A 358 -8.81 33.67 12.56
C SER A 358 -9.53 32.38 12.94
N PHE A 359 -9.01 31.69 13.96
CA PHE A 359 -9.56 30.45 14.48
C PHE A 359 -9.89 30.59 15.96
N VAL A 360 -11.06 30.10 16.37
CA VAL A 360 -11.37 29.94 17.79
C VAL A 360 -10.76 28.63 18.28
N VAL A 361 -10.07 28.70 19.42
CA VAL A 361 -9.53 27.56 20.16
C VAL A 361 -10.18 27.51 21.54
N ASP A 362 -10.66 26.33 21.91
CA ASP A 362 -11.19 26.03 23.25
C ASP A 362 -10.37 24.88 23.83
N LEU A 363 -9.53 25.19 24.83
CA LEU A 363 -8.60 24.23 25.41
C LEU A 363 -9.29 23.16 26.27
N GLU A 364 -10.44 23.49 26.87
CA GLU A 364 -11.20 22.55 27.71
C GLU A 364 -11.88 21.49 26.84
N LYS A 365 -12.50 21.92 25.73
CA LYS A 365 -13.14 21.01 24.78
C LYS A 365 -12.16 20.33 23.82
N LYS A 366 -10.86 20.67 23.90
CA LYS A 366 -9.83 20.29 22.93
C LYS A 366 -10.24 20.58 21.48
N HIS A 367 -10.80 21.76 21.27
CA HIS A 367 -11.42 22.17 20.03
C HIS A 367 -10.65 23.31 19.36
N CYS A 368 -10.58 23.26 18.03
CA CYS A 368 -10.06 24.36 17.22
C CYS A 368 -10.77 24.36 15.87
N ASP A 369 -11.18 25.53 15.39
CA ASP A 369 -11.88 25.70 14.12
C ASP A 369 -11.08 25.23 12.90
N CYS A 370 -9.74 25.19 12.99
CA CYS A 370 -8.90 24.62 11.94
C CYS A 370 -9.10 23.10 11.77
N ARG A 371 -9.77 22.46 12.73
CA ARG A 371 -10.13 21.04 12.87
C ARG A 371 -8.99 20.04 12.99
N LEU A 372 -7.75 20.44 12.74
CA LEU A 372 -6.60 19.52 12.73
C LEU A 372 -6.38 18.86 14.09
N TRP A 373 -6.60 19.57 15.19
CA TRP A 373 -6.48 19.01 16.54
C TRP A 373 -7.49 17.88 16.75
N MET A 374 -8.76 18.14 16.47
CA MET A 374 -9.82 17.14 16.60
C MET A 374 -9.61 15.93 15.68
N LEU A 375 -9.09 16.15 14.47
CA LEU A 375 -8.89 15.09 13.47
C LEU A 375 -7.67 14.23 13.74
N ARG A 376 -6.67 14.71 14.49
CA ARG A 376 -5.42 13.97 14.75
C ARG A 376 -5.26 13.54 16.20
N GLY A 377 -5.98 14.15 17.13
CA GLY A 377 -5.71 14.02 18.56
C GLY A 377 -4.39 14.68 19.00
N ILE A 378 -3.75 15.45 18.12
CA ILE A 378 -2.46 16.13 18.39
C ILE A 378 -2.72 17.64 18.32
N PRO A 379 -2.31 18.43 19.33
CA PRO A 379 -2.44 19.89 19.30
C PRO A 379 -2.01 20.48 17.97
N CYS A 380 -2.89 21.26 17.33
CA CYS A 380 -2.59 22.01 16.12
C CYS A 380 -1.70 23.23 16.45
N PRO A 381 -1.13 23.93 15.43
CA PRO A 381 -0.31 25.12 15.68
C PRO A 381 -1.03 26.17 16.55
N HIS A 382 -2.34 26.36 16.34
CA HIS A 382 -3.17 27.28 17.11
C HIS A 382 -3.28 26.84 18.58
N ALA A 383 -3.61 25.56 18.83
CA ALA A 383 -3.69 25.04 20.19
C ALA A 383 -2.36 25.14 20.94
N ILE A 384 -1.23 24.87 20.26
CA ILE A 384 0.11 25.03 20.83
C ILE A 384 0.37 26.49 21.21
N CYS A 385 0.04 27.44 20.34
CA CYS A 385 0.17 28.87 20.62
C CYS A 385 -0.64 29.29 21.87
N ALA A 386 -1.88 28.79 22.01
CA ALA A 386 -2.69 29.01 23.22
C ALA A 386 -2.06 28.40 24.48
N TYR A 387 -1.54 27.17 24.42
CA TYR A 387 -0.88 26.54 25.57
C TYR A 387 0.36 27.31 26.02
N TYR A 388 1.20 27.75 25.09
CA TYR A 388 2.37 28.56 25.41
C TYR A 388 2.01 29.92 26.00
N TYR A 389 0.93 30.55 25.54
CA TYR A 389 0.43 31.78 26.15
C TYR A 389 0.10 31.59 27.65
N LEU A 390 -0.40 30.41 28.03
CA LEU A 390 -0.68 30.04 29.42
C LEU A 390 0.53 29.43 30.16
N ASN A 391 1.71 29.38 29.55
CA ASN A 391 2.90 28.68 30.07
C ASN A 391 2.66 27.19 30.38
N GLN A 392 1.84 26.53 29.56
CA GLN A 392 1.55 25.09 29.65
C GLN A 392 2.28 24.30 28.56
N ASP A 393 2.61 23.05 28.87
CA ASP A 393 3.28 22.14 27.94
C ASP A 393 2.28 21.42 27.03
N PRO A 394 2.29 21.65 25.70
CA PRO A 394 1.37 21.00 24.77
C PRO A 394 1.58 19.48 24.67
N ASP A 395 2.74 18.92 25.05
CA ASP A 395 3.00 17.47 25.02
C ASP A 395 1.95 16.70 25.86
N GLN A 396 1.48 17.29 26.97
CA GLN A 396 0.50 16.66 27.88
C GLN A 396 -0.92 16.55 27.28
N HIS A 397 -1.16 17.16 26.12
CA HIS A 397 -2.48 17.25 25.50
C HIS A 397 -2.61 16.44 24.20
N VAL A 398 -1.62 15.59 23.91
CA VAL A 398 -1.69 14.57 22.86
C VAL A 398 -2.61 13.42 23.31
N GLU A 399 -3.55 13.02 22.48
CA GLU A 399 -4.40 11.84 22.70
C GLU A 399 -3.66 10.56 22.29
N HIS A 400 -3.81 9.49 23.08
CA HIS A 400 -3.11 8.21 22.94
C HIS A 400 -3.99 7.12 22.32
#